data_AF-A0A1W1WIJ0-F1
#
_entry.id   AF-A0A1W1WIJ0-F1
#
_cell.length_a   1.000
_cell.length_b   1.000
_cell.length_c   1.000
_cell.angle_alpha   90.00
_cell.angle_beta   90.00
_cell.angle_gamma   90.00
#
_symmetry.space_group_name_H-M   'P 1'
#
loop_
_entity.id
_entity.type
_entity.pdbx_description
1 polymer ?
#
loop_
_entity_poly.entity_id
_entity_poly.type
_entity_poly.pdbx_seq_one_letter_code
_entity_poly.pdbx_strand_id
1 'polypeptide(L)'
;MTTPSGFRYVPEKLQRVRQALAKVYPQHHDNARFLAEIHKGRLPKLLALLEGMSEKQILEWAETMDRIDLYVLILFYTTLVPAALHSTVQQLVKIRGDDPALALIWELFVEFPESAYLELMRSVMNHIEQFPWWSNTPPAMVEAARLAFQDNEPLSTWAGSLRQGALDYDLHALGLSQQNILAHVLMAHVLIAATPPIWQEILASKHFSWSSWSSQLDDKSRGRAQQAMRSYLLNVPVDRFDGDVIQTFLGRWGNPELPTEAWLKVGNDARGRVLQWLRLQRLAEFFNQDNARYQFWKGYLDRCRHVEIWEEDTPRSAVVLYFDKIVAVEFSFVGNACYIYLPQAFAIVKRYADNNALKLKDQDLAINRLLHNGAWPEHFMWELEPYLGWPHR
;
A
#
# COMPACT_ATOMS: atom_id res chain seq x y z
N MET A 1 66.17 -42.35 8.58
CA MET A 1 66.14 -40.87 8.45
C MET A 1 64.75 -40.41 8.83
N THR A 2 64.59 -39.95 10.07
CA THR A 2 63.35 -39.40 10.62
C THR A 2 63.29 -37.92 10.25
N THR A 3 62.26 -37.50 9.52
CA THR A 3 62.02 -36.08 9.22
C THR A 3 61.72 -35.31 10.51
N PRO A 4 62.24 -34.08 10.69
CA PRO A 4 61.96 -33.26 11.85
C PRO A 4 60.47 -32.88 11.86
N SER A 5 59.83 -33.07 13.02
CA SER A 5 58.46 -32.66 13.31
C SER A 5 58.31 -31.15 13.10
N GLY A 6 57.75 -30.76 11.96
CA GLY A 6 57.44 -29.36 11.66
C GLY A 6 56.44 -28.78 12.67
N PHE A 7 56.72 -27.56 13.11
CA PHE A 7 55.86 -26.82 14.04
C PHE A 7 54.48 -26.58 13.38
N ARG A 8 53.43 -27.23 13.91
CA ARG A 8 52.06 -27.05 13.43
C ARG A 8 51.38 -25.98 14.27
N TYR A 9 51.32 -24.76 13.75
CA TYR A 9 50.57 -23.67 14.38
C TYR A 9 49.06 -23.98 14.31
N VAL A 10 48.43 -24.16 15.46
CA VAL A 10 46.97 -24.27 15.59
C VAL A 10 46.49 -23.03 16.33
N PRO A 11 45.71 -22.14 15.69
CA PRO A 11 45.32 -20.87 16.29
C PRO A 11 44.18 -21.09 17.30
N GLU A 12 44.52 -21.55 18.50
CA GLU A 12 43.54 -21.93 19.53
C GLU A 12 42.52 -20.83 19.83
N LYS A 13 42.94 -19.56 19.85
CA LYS A 13 42.03 -18.43 20.09
C LYS A 13 40.96 -18.32 18.99
N LEU A 14 41.33 -18.47 17.72
CA LEU A 14 40.38 -18.44 16.60
C LEU A 14 39.46 -19.67 16.63
N GLN A 15 39.99 -20.84 17.00
CA GLN A 15 39.19 -22.05 17.18
C GLN A 15 38.13 -21.87 18.28
N ARG A 16 38.48 -21.27 19.42
CA ARG A 16 37.55 -20.99 20.51
C ARG A 16 36.46 -19.99 20.10
N VAL A 17 36.82 -18.93 19.38
CA VAL A 17 35.84 -17.96 18.84
C VAL A 17 34.88 -18.64 17.85
N ARG A 18 35.41 -19.47 16.94
CA ARG A 18 34.59 -20.25 15.99
C ARG A 18 33.65 -21.21 16.71
N GLN A 19 34.11 -21.92 17.74
CA GLN A 19 33.29 -22.82 18.55
C GLN A 19 32.23 -22.09 19.37
N ALA A 20 32.53 -20.88 19.87
CA ALA A 20 31.56 -20.05 20.56
C ALA A 20 30.46 -19.59 19.60
N LEU A 21 30.81 -19.10 18.41
CA LEU A 21 29.84 -18.74 17.37
C LEU A 21 29.01 -19.93 16.91
N ALA A 22 29.61 -21.11 16.74
CA ALA A 22 28.91 -22.36 16.39
C ALA A 22 27.86 -22.77 17.43
N LYS A 23 28.12 -22.54 18.73
CA LYS A 23 27.18 -22.83 19.81
C LYS A 23 26.03 -21.84 19.89
N VAL A 24 26.27 -20.58 19.55
CA VAL A 24 25.24 -19.52 19.53
C VAL A 24 24.37 -19.61 18.26
N TYR A 25 24.94 -20.12 17.16
CA TYR A 25 24.30 -20.19 15.85
C TYR A 25 24.37 -21.60 15.22
N PRO A 26 23.84 -22.65 15.87
CA PRO A 26 24.04 -24.04 15.46
C PRO A 26 23.46 -24.40 14.09
N GLN A 27 22.56 -23.57 13.54
CA GLN A 27 21.93 -23.78 12.22
C GLN A 27 22.49 -22.89 11.10
N HIS A 28 23.48 -22.01 11.37
CA HIS A 28 23.91 -20.98 10.41
C HIS A 28 25.27 -21.24 9.75
N HIS A 29 25.85 -22.44 9.92
CA HIS A 29 27.16 -22.74 9.35
C HIS A 29 27.21 -22.66 7.81
N ASP A 30 26.08 -22.94 7.16
CA ASP A 30 25.95 -22.89 5.69
C ASP A 30 25.10 -21.69 5.22
N ASN A 31 24.72 -20.78 6.13
CA ASN A 31 23.97 -19.59 5.75
C ASN A 31 24.91 -18.58 5.07
N ALA A 32 24.71 -18.37 3.76
CA ALA A 32 25.56 -17.52 2.94
C ALA A 32 25.64 -16.07 3.45
N ARG A 33 24.54 -15.50 3.97
CA ARG A 33 24.51 -14.14 4.54
C ARG A 33 25.44 -14.03 5.75
N PHE A 34 25.36 -14.98 6.67
CA PHE A 34 26.18 -15.01 7.86
C PHE A 34 27.67 -15.18 7.53
N LEU A 35 27.99 -16.08 6.58
CA LEU A 35 29.36 -16.28 6.11
C LEU A 35 29.93 -15.01 5.46
N ALA A 36 29.14 -14.34 4.62
CA ALA A 36 29.53 -13.09 3.98
C ALA A 36 29.82 -11.98 5.00
N GLU A 37 28.99 -11.83 6.05
CA GLU A 37 29.23 -10.84 7.12
C GLU A 37 30.54 -11.09 7.88
N ILE A 38 30.80 -12.34 8.29
CA ILE A 38 32.05 -12.70 8.98
C ILE A 38 33.27 -12.39 8.10
N HIS A 39 33.14 -12.61 6.80
CA HIS A 39 34.22 -12.45 5.83
C HIS A 39 34.21 -11.08 5.12
N LYS A 40 33.44 -10.09 5.59
CA LYS A 40 33.37 -8.75 4.97
C LYS A 40 34.73 -8.06 4.79
N GLY A 41 35.71 -8.38 5.65
CA GLY A 41 37.08 -7.88 5.55
C GLY A 41 37.82 -8.31 4.27
N ARG A 42 37.30 -9.29 3.51
CA ARG A 42 37.83 -9.69 2.20
C ARG A 42 37.44 -8.70 1.10
N LEU A 43 36.33 -7.97 1.26
CA LEU A 43 35.74 -7.14 0.20
C LEU A 43 36.73 -6.15 -0.44
N PRO A 44 37.53 -5.35 0.30
CA PRO A 44 38.44 -4.39 -0.33
C PRO A 44 39.46 -5.04 -1.28
N LYS A 45 39.94 -6.25 -0.94
CA LYS A 45 40.87 -7.01 -1.80
C LYS A 45 40.16 -7.57 -3.04
N LEU A 46 38.92 -8.02 -2.88
CA LEU A 46 38.12 -8.51 -4.00
C LEU A 46 37.84 -7.39 -5.00
N LEU A 47 37.46 -6.20 -4.53
CA LEU A 47 37.21 -5.05 -5.40
C LEU A 47 38.47 -4.63 -6.18
N ALA A 48 39.61 -4.49 -5.48
CA ALA A 48 40.88 -4.16 -6.13
C ALA A 48 41.34 -5.21 -7.16
N LEU A 49 41.02 -6.48 -6.91
CA LEU A 49 41.29 -7.57 -7.86
C LEU A 49 40.43 -7.41 -9.12
N LEU A 50 39.14 -7.12 -8.97
CA LEU A 50 38.18 -7.03 -10.08
C LEU A 50 38.40 -5.81 -10.98
N GLU A 51 38.82 -4.66 -10.43
CA GLU A 51 39.03 -3.42 -11.20
C GLU A 51 40.08 -3.55 -12.32
N GLY A 52 41.02 -4.49 -12.20
CA GLY A 52 42.09 -4.71 -13.18
C GLY A 52 41.89 -5.90 -14.11
N MET A 53 40.79 -6.64 -13.99
CA MET A 53 40.57 -7.87 -14.75
C MET A 53 39.86 -7.61 -16.09
N SER A 54 40.39 -8.22 -17.15
CA SER A 54 39.65 -8.40 -18.40
C SER A 54 38.55 -9.44 -18.25
N GLU A 55 37.58 -9.44 -19.17
CA GLU A 55 36.48 -10.42 -19.20
C GLU A 55 37.00 -11.87 -19.20
N LYS A 56 38.05 -12.16 -19.96
CA LYS A 56 38.67 -13.49 -19.99
C LYS A 56 39.24 -13.89 -18.62
N GLN A 57 39.90 -12.96 -17.92
CA GLN A 57 40.45 -13.22 -16.58
C GLN A 57 39.34 -13.43 -15.55
N ILE A 58 38.22 -12.72 -15.68
CA ILE A 58 37.03 -12.93 -14.83
C ILE A 58 36.52 -14.35 -14.99
N LEU A 59 36.39 -14.84 -16.23
CA LEU A 59 35.94 -16.21 -16.52
C LEU A 59 36.87 -17.26 -15.89
N GLU A 60 38.18 -17.13 -16.12
CA GLU A 60 39.19 -18.06 -15.58
C GLU A 60 39.22 -18.04 -14.04
N TRP A 61 39.08 -16.86 -13.43
CA TRP A 61 39.06 -16.73 -11.98
C TRP A 61 37.77 -17.28 -11.36
N ALA A 62 36.62 -17.09 -12.00
CA ALA A 62 35.32 -17.54 -11.51
C ALA A 62 35.26 -19.05 -11.26
N GLU A 63 35.98 -19.85 -12.05
CA GLU A 63 36.04 -21.31 -11.88
C GLU A 63 36.76 -21.74 -10.59
N THR A 64 37.69 -20.92 -10.11
CA THR A 64 38.58 -21.24 -8.98
C THR A 64 38.31 -20.41 -7.73
N MET A 65 37.44 -19.39 -7.82
CA MET A 65 37.13 -18.52 -6.69
C MET A 65 36.46 -19.28 -5.52
N ASP A 66 36.77 -18.85 -4.30
CA ASP A 66 36.10 -19.31 -3.08
C ASP A 66 34.64 -18.85 -3.10
N ARG A 67 33.71 -19.75 -2.75
CA ARG A 67 32.28 -19.43 -2.69
C ARG A 67 31.97 -18.31 -1.70
N ILE A 68 32.74 -18.25 -0.60
CA ILE A 68 32.60 -17.19 0.39
C ILE A 68 32.85 -15.81 -0.25
N ASP A 69 33.79 -15.71 -1.18
CA ASP A 69 34.09 -14.45 -1.85
C ASP A 69 32.91 -13.99 -2.72
N LEU A 70 32.21 -14.93 -3.36
CA LEU A 70 30.97 -14.64 -4.10
C LEU A 70 29.88 -14.12 -3.15
N TYR A 71 29.69 -14.77 -2.00
CA TYR A 71 28.68 -14.35 -1.03
C TYR A 71 28.95 -12.94 -0.49
N VAL A 72 30.23 -12.61 -0.23
CA VAL A 72 30.64 -11.26 0.17
C VAL A 72 30.28 -10.24 -0.90
N LEU A 73 30.55 -10.53 -2.18
CA LEU A 73 30.20 -9.64 -3.28
C LEU A 73 28.68 -9.44 -3.41
N ILE A 74 27.89 -10.51 -3.26
CA ILE A 74 26.41 -10.45 -3.29
C ILE A 74 25.87 -9.63 -2.12
N LEU A 75 26.32 -9.88 -0.89
CA LEU A 75 25.80 -9.21 0.30
C LEU A 75 26.03 -7.70 0.28
N PHE A 76 27.16 -7.26 -0.25
CA PHE A 76 27.52 -5.84 -0.29
C PHE A 76 27.28 -5.18 -1.67
N TYR A 77 26.55 -5.87 -2.55
CA TYR A 77 26.34 -5.49 -3.95
C TYR A 77 25.80 -4.07 -4.13
N THR A 78 24.83 -3.67 -3.32
CA THR A 78 24.19 -2.35 -3.41
C THR A 78 24.86 -1.27 -2.55
N THR A 79 25.67 -1.66 -1.57
CA THR A 79 26.17 -0.76 -0.52
C THR A 79 27.63 -0.39 -0.69
N LEU A 80 28.49 -1.36 -1.03
CA LEU A 80 29.94 -1.16 -1.08
C LEU A 80 30.58 -1.59 -2.41
N VAL A 81 29.90 -2.40 -3.23
CA VAL A 81 30.39 -2.73 -4.58
C VAL A 81 30.09 -1.55 -5.53
N PRO A 82 31.12 -0.96 -6.17
CA PRO A 82 30.91 0.12 -7.15
C PRO A 82 30.04 -0.33 -8.33
N ALA A 83 29.19 0.58 -8.83
CA ALA A 83 28.30 0.30 -9.97
C ALA A 83 29.05 -0.18 -11.22
N ALA A 84 30.28 0.29 -11.44
CA ALA A 84 31.13 -0.15 -12.56
C ALA A 84 31.49 -1.64 -12.53
N LEU A 85 31.41 -2.30 -11.36
CA LEU A 85 31.69 -3.73 -11.19
C LEU A 85 30.42 -4.59 -11.14
N HIS A 86 29.23 -4.00 -11.25
CA HIS A 86 27.96 -4.71 -11.10
C HIS A 86 27.77 -5.79 -12.17
N SER A 87 28.14 -5.53 -13.42
CA SER A 87 28.09 -6.51 -14.52
C SER A 87 29.07 -7.67 -14.30
N THR A 88 30.26 -7.38 -13.77
CA THR A 88 31.27 -8.39 -13.42
C THR A 88 30.72 -9.34 -12.36
N VAL A 89 30.14 -8.82 -11.28
CA VAL A 89 29.54 -9.66 -10.23
C VAL A 89 28.37 -10.49 -10.78
N GLN A 90 27.54 -9.94 -11.66
CA GLN A 90 26.48 -10.70 -12.33
C GLN A 90 27.04 -11.88 -13.12
N GLN A 91 28.16 -11.69 -13.84
CA GLN A 91 28.83 -12.76 -14.57
C GLN A 91 29.40 -13.84 -13.63
N LEU A 92 30.00 -13.45 -12.50
CA LEU A 92 30.48 -14.38 -11.48
C LEU A 92 29.34 -15.23 -10.91
N VAL A 93 28.18 -14.61 -10.62
CA VAL A 93 26.98 -15.34 -10.15
C VAL A 93 26.50 -16.35 -11.19
N LYS A 94 26.53 -16.03 -12.48
CA LYS A 94 26.12 -16.99 -13.54
C LYS A 94 27.02 -18.22 -13.60
N ILE A 95 28.32 -18.04 -13.39
CA ILE A 95 29.33 -19.12 -13.53
C ILE A 95 29.43 -19.94 -12.24
N ARG A 96 29.37 -19.26 -11.10
CA ARG A 96 29.73 -19.83 -9.80
C ARG A 96 28.59 -19.87 -8.78
N GLY A 97 27.42 -19.36 -9.15
CA GLY A 97 26.23 -19.40 -8.31
C GLY A 97 25.86 -20.84 -7.94
N ASP A 98 25.69 -21.07 -6.64
CA ASP A 98 25.17 -22.30 -6.06
C ASP A 98 23.89 -22.00 -5.27
N ASP A 99 23.21 -23.03 -4.76
CA ASP A 99 21.93 -22.86 -4.05
C ASP A 99 22.01 -21.85 -2.89
N PRO A 100 23.05 -21.82 -2.05
CA PRO A 100 23.20 -20.78 -1.03
C PRO A 100 23.41 -19.36 -1.59
N ALA A 101 24.17 -19.20 -2.69
CA ALA A 101 24.29 -17.89 -3.36
C ALA A 101 22.92 -17.42 -3.88
N LEU A 102 22.18 -18.31 -4.53
CA LEU A 102 20.85 -18.03 -5.06
C LEU A 102 19.87 -17.65 -3.93
N ALA A 103 19.90 -18.37 -2.80
CA ALA A 103 19.10 -18.07 -1.63
C ALA A 103 19.42 -16.68 -1.07
N LEU A 104 20.71 -16.33 -0.98
CA LEU A 104 21.15 -15.01 -0.53
C LEU A 104 20.65 -13.89 -1.46
N ILE A 105 20.76 -14.07 -2.78
CA ILE A 105 20.26 -13.10 -3.76
C ILE A 105 18.75 -12.90 -3.59
N TRP A 106 17.99 -13.99 -3.45
CA TRP A 106 16.56 -13.93 -3.23
C TRP A 106 16.21 -13.21 -1.93
N GLU A 107 16.83 -13.55 -0.80
CA GLU A 107 16.61 -12.89 0.48
C GLU A 107 16.84 -11.37 0.39
N LEU A 108 17.96 -10.96 -0.22
CA LEU A 108 18.31 -9.55 -0.37
C LEU A 108 17.39 -8.83 -1.37
N PHE A 109 16.95 -9.51 -2.42
CA PHE A 109 15.97 -8.98 -3.35
C PHE A 109 14.59 -8.81 -2.67
N VAL A 110 14.19 -9.76 -1.82
CA VAL A 110 12.95 -9.67 -1.04
C VAL A 110 12.97 -8.48 -0.08
N GLU A 111 14.13 -8.18 0.51
CA GLU A 111 14.35 -7.00 1.37
C GLU A 111 14.47 -5.69 0.58
N PHE A 112 15.08 -5.71 -0.61
CA PHE A 112 15.42 -4.51 -1.39
C PHE A 112 15.04 -4.65 -2.88
N PRO A 113 13.76 -4.83 -3.21
CA PRO A 113 13.32 -5.22 -4.55
C PRO A 113 13.49 -4.14 -5.63
N GLU A 114 13.61 -2.88 -5.24
CA GLU A 114 13.79 -1.74 -6.15
C GLU A 114 15.24 -1.20 -6.18
N SER A 115 16.20 -2.01 -5.72
CA SER A 115 17.61 -1.66 -5.71
C SER A 115 18.37 -2.32 -6.87
N ALA A 116 19.70 -2.22 -6.91
CA ALA A 116 20.50 -2.96 -7.89
C ALA A 116 20.32 -4.49 -7.79
N TYR A 117 19.80 -5.02 -6.66
CA TYR A 117 19.38 -6.43 -6.57
C TYR A 117 18.34 -6.83 -7.61
N LEU A 118 17.53 -5.88 -8.13
CA LEU A 118 16.61 -6.16 -9.23
C LEU A 118 17.36 -6.63 -10.49
N GLU A 119 18.46 -5.96 -10.85
CA GLU A 119 19.28 -6.33 -12.01
C GLU A 119 20.05 -7.63 -11.78
N LEU A 120 20.52 -7.85 -10.54
CA LEU A 120 21.12 -9.12 -10.16
C LEU A 120 20.10 -10.27 -10.28
N MET A 121 18.88 -10.05 -9.81
CA MET A 121 17.78 -11.00 -9.92
C MET A 121 17.39 -11.24 -11.38
N ARG A 122 17.28 -10.19 -12.21
CA ARG A 122 17.09 -10.33 -13.67
C ARG A 122 18.15 -11.22 -14.30
N SER A 123 19.42 -11.00 -13.95
CA SER A 123 20.53 -11.84 -14.42
C SER A 123 20.33 -13.31 -14.03
N VAL A 124 19.96 -13.57 -12.77
CA VAL A 124 19.69 -14.93 -12.28
C VAL A 124 18.51 -15.58 -13.01
N MET A 125 17.35 -14.92 -13.09
CA MET A 125 16.14 -15.47 -13.73
C MET A 125 16.34 -15.86 -15.19
N ASN A 126 17.29 -15.23 -15.89
CA ASN A 126 17.61 -15.57 -17.27
C ASN A 126 18.46 -16.84 -17.42
N HIS A 127 19.04 -17.36 -16.34
CA HIS A 127 20.00 -18.48 -16.36
C HIS A 127 19.56 -19.68 -15.53
N ILE A 128 18.65 -19.49 -14.56
CA ILE A 128 18.10 -20.58 -13.76
C ILE A 128 16.68 -20.94 -14.22
N GLU A 129 16.37 -22.23 -14.25
CA GLU A 129 15.02 -22.71 -14.57
C GLU A 129 14.07 -22.54 -13.37
N GLN A 130 14.55 -22.83 -12.16
CA GLN A 130 13.76 -22.75 -10.93
C GLN A 130 14.66 -22.62 -9.70
N PHE A 131 14.21 -21.87 -8.70
CA PHE A 131 14.84 -21.87 -7.38
C PHE A 131 14.50 -23.13 -6.58
N PRO A 132 15.43 -23.67 -5.77
CA PRO A 132 15.18 -24.90 -4.99
C PRO A 132 13.93 -24.83 -4.09
N TRP A 133 13.68 -23.69 -3.45
CA TRP A 133 12.52 -23.48 -2.56
C TRP A 133 11.22 -23.18 -3.31
N TRP A 134 11.26 -23.00 -4.63
CA TRP A 134 10.07 -22.91 -5.47
C TRP A 134 9.58 -24.27 -5.97
N SER A 135 10.13 -25.38 -5.47
CA SER A 135 9.75 -26.74 -5.87
C SER A 135 8.24 -27.04 -5.74
N ASN A 136 7.54 -26.34 -4.83
CA ASN A 136 6.09 -26.46 -4.65
C ASN A 136 5.29 -25.32 -5.33
N THR A 137 5.96 -24.36 -5.96
CA THR A 137 5.33 -23.26 -6.70
C THR A 137 4.78 -23.79 -8.02
N PRO A 138 3.54 -23.45 -8.41
CA PRO A 138 2.99 -23.84 -9.71
C PRO A 138 3.92 -23.44 -10.87
N PRO A 139 4.22 -24.34 -11.83
CA PRO A 139 5.15 -24.04 -12.93
C PRO A 139 4.78 -22.80 -13.75
N ALA A 140 3.48 -22.56 -13.94
CA ALA A 140 2.99 -21.37 -14.64
C ALA A 140 3.37 -20.05 -13.92
N MET A 141 3.42 -20.05 -12.58
CA MET A 141 3.82 -18.87 -11.81
C MET A 141 5.32 -18.63 -11.87
N VAL A 142 6.12 -19.70 -11.85
CA VAL A 142 7.57 -19.62 -12.04
C VAL A 142 7.89 -19.04 -13.42
N GLU A 143 7.22 -19.55 -14.46
CA GLU A 143 7.39 -19.05 -15.82
C GLU A 143 6.92 -17.61 -15.98
N ALA A 144 5.79 -17.23 -15.37
CA ALA A 144 5.31 -15.86 -15.39
C ALA A 144 6.31 -14.89 -14.72
N ALA A 145 6.89 -15.29 -13.58
CA ALA A 145 7.96 -14.51 -12.94
C ALA A 145 9.15 -14.37 -13.90
N ARG A 146 9.61 -15.47 -14.50
CA ARG A 146 10.75 -15.47 -15.44
C ARG A 146 10.53 -14.53 -16.62
N LEU A 147 9.36 -14.60 -17.25
CA LEU A 147 8.99 -13.72 -18.36
C LEU A 147 8.91 -12.26 -17.91
N ALA A 148 8.39 -11.98 -16.71
CA ALA A 148 8.34 -10.63 -16.19
C ALA A 148 9.73 -10.00 -16.03
N PHE A 149 10.74 -10.77 -15.61
CA PHE A 149 12.11 -10.27 -15.49
C PHE A 149 12.79 -9.94 -16.83
N GLN A 150 12.20 -10.34 -17.97
CA GLN A 150 12.65 -9.95 -19.31
C GLN A 150 12.08 -8.59 -19.75
N ASP A 151 11.10 -8.06 -19.03
CA ASP A 151 10.49 -6.76 -19.29
C ASP A 151 11.30 -5.61 -18.68
N ASN A 152 11.04 -4.39 -19.14
CA ASN A 152 11.60 -3.15 -18.62
C ASN A 152 11.08 -2.83 -17.21
N GLU A 153 9.83 -3.20 -16.90
CA GLU A 153 9.18 -2.99 -15.59
C GLU A 153 8.84 -4.31 -14.90
N PRO A 154 9.85 -5.10 -14.50
CA PRO A 154 9.67 -6.49 -14.13
C PRO A 154 8.75 -6.70 -12.93
N LEU A 155 8.78 -5.81 -11.94
CA LEU A 155 7.89 -5.91 -10.77
C LEU A 155 6.43 -5.64 -11.12
N SER A 156 6.17 -4.71 -12.04
CA SER A 156 4.82 -4.38 -12.52
C SER A 156 4.27 -5.54 -13.37
N THR A 157 5.07 -6.03 -14.31
CA THR A 157 4.70 -7.17 -15.17
C THR A 157 4.48 -8.43 -14.35
N TRP A 158 5.32 -8.68 -13.35
CA TRP A 158 5.16 -9.83 -12.46
C TRP A 158 3.90 -9.71 -11.60
N ALA A 159 3.65 -8.54 -11.02
CA ALA A 159 2.43 -8.26 -10.27
C ALA A 159 1.18 -8.51 -11.13
N GLY A 160 1.21 -8.11 -12.40
CA GLY A 160 0.12 -8.35 -13.35
C GLY A 160 -0.19 -9.83 -13.65
N SER A 161 0.75 -10.73 -13.37
CA SER A 161 0.56 -12.18 -13.51
C SER A 161 -0.07 -12.86 -12.29
N LEU A 162 -0.14 -12.17 -11.14
CA LEU A 162 -0.71 -12.70 -9.91
C LEU A 162 -2.25 -12.72 -10.00
N ARG A 163 -2.86 -13.74 -9.41
CA ARG A 163 -4.32 -13.87 -9.35
C ARG A 163 -4.87 -12.90 -8.31
N GLN A 164 -5.61 -11.91 -8.79
CA GLN A 164 -6.10 -10.79 -7.97
C GLN A 164 -7.03 -11.23 -6.81
N GLY A 165 -7.85 -12.26 -7.00
CA GLY A 165 -8.66 -12.84 -5.93
C GLY A 165 -7.92 -13.77 -4.95
N ALA A 166 -6.68 -14.16 -5.27
CA ALA A 166 -5.88 -15.14 -4.52
C ALA A 166 -4.45 -14.65 -4.25
N LEU A 167 -4.26 -13.33 -4.11
CA LEU A 167 -2.94 -12.71 -3.95
C LEU A 167 -2.12 -13.29 -2.81
N ASP A 168 -2.71 -13.44 -1.62
CA ASP A 168 -2.04 -14.00 -0.45
C ASP A 168 -1.56 -15.45 -0.70
N TYR A 169 -2.37 -16.24 -1.41
CA TYR A 169 -1.99 -17.61 -1.79
C TYR A 169 -0.83 -17.59 -2.78
N ASP A 170 -0.88 -16.72 -3.79
CA ASP A 170 0.17 -16.63 -4.81
C ASP A 170 1.49 -16.14 -4.20
N LEU A 171 1.45 -15.15 -3.32
CA LEU A 171 2.62 -14.67 -2.58
C LEU A 171 3.21 -15.78 -1.71
N HIS A 172 2.37 -16.51 -0.97
CA HIS A 172 2.83 -17.63 -0.15
C HIS A 172 3.45 -18.75 -1.00
N ALA A 173 2.88 -19.05 -2.16
CA ALA A 173 3.43 -20.03 -3.10
C ALA A 173 4.82 -19.64 -3.63
N LEU A 174 5.17 -18.35 -3.61
CA LEU A 174 6.47 -17.81 -3.96
C LEU A 174 7.45 -17.73 -2.77
N GLY A 175 7.04 -18.21 -1.58
CA GLY A 175 7.80 -18.09 -0.34
C GLY A 175 7.77 -16.68 0.25
N LEU A 176 6.79 -15.86 -0.14
CA LEU A 176 6.58 -14.51 0.38
C LEU A 176 5.47 -14.49 1.43
N SER A 177 5.69 -13.71 2.46
CA SER A 177 4.71 -13.37 3.48
C SER A 177 4.35 -11.89 3.40
N GLN A 178 3.24 -11.51 4.02
CA GLN A 178 2.87 -10.10 4.13
C GLN A 178 3.90 -9.25 4.87
N GLN A 179 4.89 -9.83 5.57
CA GLN A 179 5.97 -9.08 6.24
C GLN A 179 7.11 -8.69 5.28
N ASN A 180 7.14 -9.28 4.08
CA ASN A 180 8.22 -9.08 3.14
C ASN A 180 8.00 -7.81 2.30
N ILE A 181 9.06 -7.01 2.12
CA ILE A 181 9.00 -5.77 1.34
C ILE A 181 8.60 -6.04 -0.12
N LEU A 182 9.14 -7.08 -0.74
CA LEU A 182 8.73 -7.49 -2.09
C LEU A 182 7.23 -7.83 -2.19
N ALA A 183 6.65 -8.49 -1.18
CA ALA A 183 5.21 -8.77 -1.17
C ALA A 183 4.40 -7.47 -1.21
N HIS A 184 4.77 -6.48 -0.37
CA HIS A 184 4.14 -5.16 -0.37
C HIS A 184 4.25 -4.44 -1.71
N VAL A 185 5.42 -4.54 -2.37
CA VAL A 185 5.65 -3.93 -3.68
C VAL A 185 4.76 -4.55 -4.74
N LEU A 186 4.74 -5.89 -4.84
CA LEU A 186 3.91 -6.60 -5.81
C LEU A 186 2.41 -6.32 -5.57
N MET A 187 1.97 -6.37 -4.31
CA MET A 187 0.59 -6.01 -3.94
C MET A 187 0.26 -4.57 -4.36
N ALA A 188 1.14 -3.62 -4.09
CA ALA A 188 0.93 -2.23 -4.49
C ALA A 188 0.75 -2.10 -6.01
N HIS A 189 1.58 -2.76 -6.81
CA HIS A 189 1.43 -2.75 -8.27
C HIS A 189 0.07 -3.32 -8.72
N VAL A 190 -0.37 -4.43 -8.14
CA VAL A 190 -1.70 -4.99 -8.41
C VAL A 190 -2.81 -3.98 -8.08
N LEU A 191 -2.77 -3.39 -6.89
CA LEU A 191 -3.80 -2.46 -6.42
C LEU A 191 -3.81 -1.16 -7.25
N ILE A 192 -2.64 -0.63 -7.61
CA ILE A 192 -2.54 0.58 -8.43
C ILE A 192 -3.12 0.33 -9.82
N ALA A 193 -2.82 -0.82 -10.43
CA ALA A 193 -3.30 -1.19 -11.77
C ALA A 193 -4.73 -1.76 -11.79
N ALA A 194 -5.35 -2.00 -10.64
CA ALA A 194 -6.66 -2.62 -10.55
C ALA A 194 -7.77 -1.78 -11.21
N THR A 195 -8.50 -2.42 -12.11
CA THR A 195 -9.71 -1.89 -12.75
C THR A 195 -10.93 -2.11 -11.84
N PRO A 196 -12.10 -1.50 -12.11
CA PRO A 196 -13.28 -1.68 -11.25
C PRO A 196 -13.70 -3.15 -11.00
N PRO A 197 -13.71 -4.06 -12.00
CA PRO A 197 -13.98 -5.49 -11.75
C PRO A 197 -12.95 -6.13 -10.81
N ILE A 198 -11.68 -5.79 -10.98
CA ILE A 198 -10.59 -6.30 -10.15
C ILE A 198 -10.76 -5.87 -8.70
N TRP A 199 -11.11 -4.60 -8.49
CA TRP A 199 -11.42 -4.10 -7.15
C TRP A 199 -12.58 -4.83 -6.50
N GLN A 200 -13.62 -5.19 -7.27
CA GLN A 200 -14.73 -5.98 -6.74
C GLN A 200 -14.28 -7.37 -6.30
N GLU A 201 -13.41 -8.04 -7.06
CA GLU A 201 -12.84 -9.34 -6.67
C GLU A 201 -11.99 -9.23 -5.40
N ILE A 202 -11.12 -8.22 -5.32
CA ILE A 202 -10.26 -8.00 -4.14
C ILE A 202 -11.11 -7.73 -2.89
N LEU A 203 -12.12 -6.87 -3.00
CA LEU A 203 -13.03 -6.56 -1.88
C LEU A 203 -13.92 -7.74 -1.48
N ALA A 204 -14.29 -8.60 -2.43
CA ALA A 204 -15.07 -9.80 -2.14
C ALA A 204 -14.21 -10.92 -1.51
N SER A 205 -12.88 -10.85 -1.67
CA SER A 205 -11.97 -11.86 -1.15
C SER A 205 -11.81 -11.73 0.37
N LYS A 206 -12.11 -12.81 1.10
CA LYS A 206 -11.80 -12.93 2.53
C LYS A 206 -10.30 -13.08 2.82
N HIS A 207 -9.50 -13.21 1.77
CA HIS A 207 -8.07 -13.48 1.86
C HIS A 207 -7.22 -12.22 1.78
N PHE A 208 -7.80 -11.03 1.62
CA PHE A 208 -7.02 -9.79 1.62
C PHE A 208 -7.36 -8.93 2.84
N SER A 209 -6.38 -8.71 3.73
CA SER A 209 -6.55 -7.87 4.91
C SER A 209 -5.91 -6.50 4.71
N TRP A 210 -6.75 -5.48 4.50
CA TRP A 210 -6.31 -4.09 4.38
C TRP A 210 -5.65 -3.56 5.64
N SER A 211 -6.17 -3.92 6.80
CA SER A 211 -5.58 -3.54 8.08
C SER A 211 -4.19 -4.16 8.25
N SER A 212 -4.01 -5.43 7.85
CA SER A 212 -2.68 -6.07 7.85
C SER A 212 -1.73 -5.39 6.87
N TRP A 213 -2.13 -5.22 5.61
CA TRP A 213 -1.27 -4.60 4.60
C TRP A 213 -0.89 -3.17 4.95
N SER A 214 -1.88 -2.37 5.36
CA SER A 214 -1.62 -0.99 5.77
C SER A 214 -0.81 -0.91 7.06
N SER A 215 -0.93 -1.87 7.98
CA SER A 215 -0.24 -1.83 9.28
C SER A 215 1.27 -1.64 9.15
N GLN A 216 1.83 -2.19 8.07
CA GLN A 216 3.27 -2.31 7.83
C GLN A 216 3.85 -1.24 6.90
N LEU A 217 3.03 -0.25 6.49
CA LEU A 217 3.49 0.84 5.65
C LEU A 217 4.46 1.74 6.41
N ASP A 218 5.75 1.60 6.14
CA ASP A 218 6.79 2.56 6.53
C ASP A 218 6.76 3.81 5.63
N ASP A 219 7.63 4.79 5.89
CA ASP A 219 7.70 6.03 5.10
C ASP A 219 8.02 5.76 3.62
N LYS A 220 8.80 4.71 3.32
CA LYS A 220 9.12 4.30 1.95
C LYS A 220 7.91 3.72 1.23
N SER A 221 7.08 2.95 1.94
CA SER A 221 5.89 2.29 1.41
C SER A 221 4.66 3.20 1.39
N ARG A 222 4.68 4.29 2.17
CA ARG A 222 3.61 5.29 2.25
C ARG A 222 3.21 5.83 0.88
N GLY A 223 4.18 6.12 0.01
CA GLY A 223 3.91 6.63 -1.34
C GLY A 223 3.11 5.64 -2.19
N ARG A 224 3.48 4.35 -2.15
CA ARG A 224 2.75 3.30 -2.87
C ARG A 224 1.33 3.10 -2.32
N ALA A 225 1.18 3.16 -1.00
CA ALA A 225 -0.14 3.09 -0.39
C ALA A 225 -1.06 4.25 -0.77
N GLN A 226 -0.52 5.45 -0.88
CA GLN A 226 -1.28 6.62 -1.36
C GLN A 226 -1.74 6.46 -2.80
N GLN A 227 -0.90 5.88 -3.66
CA GLN A 227 -1.26 5.57 -5.05
C GLN A 227 -2.31 4.45 -5.13
N ALA A 228 -2.15 3.38 -4.35
CA ALA A 228 -3.15 2.30 -4.27
C ALA A 228 -4.50 2.83 -3.77
N MET A 229 -4.49 3.65 -2.71
CA MET A 229 -5.70 4.29 -2.19
C MET A 229 -6.32 5.25 -3.21
N ARG A 230 -5.52 6.01 -3.95
CA ARG A 230 -6.01 6.84 -5.07
C ARG A 230 -6.71 5.97 -6.10
N SER A 231 -6.10 4.85 -6.53
CA SER A 231 -6.70 3.93 -7.49
C SER A 231 -8.03 3.37 -6.98
N TYR A 232 -8.07 2.91 -5.72
CA TYR A 232 -9.27 2.42 -5.07
C TYR A 232 -10.40 3.46 -5.08
N LEU A 233 -10.13 4.68 -4.61
CA LEU A 233 -11.13 5.74 -4.51
C LEU A 233 -11.68 6.15 -5.88
N LEU A 234 -10.86 6.15 -6.92
CA LEU A 234 -11.28 6.55 -8.26
C LEU A 234 -12.03 5.44 -9.01
N ASN A 235 -11.72 4.17 -8.76
CA ASN A 235 -12.29 3.04 -9.47
C ASN A 235 -13.49 2.39 -8.75
N VAL A 236 -13.61 2.56 -7.43
CA VAL A 236 -14.76 2.05 -6.67
C VAL A 236 -15.83 3.15 -6.55
N PRO A 237 -17.12 2.83 -6.75
CA PRO A 237 -18.21 3.77 -6.46
C PRO A 237 -18.22 4.17 -4.98
N VAL A 238 -18.48 5.44 -4.70
CA VAL A 238 -18.43 6.00 -3.33
C VAL A 238 -19.36 5.27 -2.37
N ASP A 239 -20.56 4.87 -2.82
CA ASP A 239 -21.53 4.13 -2.02
C ASP A 239 -21.15 2.65 -1.79
N ARG A 240 -20.07 2.18 -2.40
CA ARG A 240 -19.51 0.84 -2.25
C ARG A 240 -18.12 0.83 -1.60
N PHE A 241 -17.65 1.97 -1.09
CA PHE A 241 -16.42 1.97 -0.32
C PHE A 241 -16.59 1.09 0.93
N ASP A 242 -15.64 0.17 1.10
CA ASP A 242 -15.41 -0.56 2.33
C ASP A 242 -15.04 0.41 3.47
N GLY A 243 -15.86 0.43 4.52
CA GLY A 243 -15.69 1.34 5.64
C GLY A 243 -14.43 1.09 6.44
N ASP A 244 -14.03 -0.16 6.64
CA ASP A 244 -12.84 -0.51 7.42
C ASP A 244 -11.56 -0.02 6.71
N VAL A 245 -11.54 -0.11 5.38
CA VAL A 245 -10.46 0.43 4.55
C VAL A 245 -10.35 1.94 4.72
N ILE A 246 -11.46 2.67 4.53
CA ILE A 246 -11.45 4.13 4.65
C ILE A 246 -11.04 4.55 6.07
N GLN A 247 -11.62 3.95 7.10
CA GLN A 247 -11.33 4.28 8.50
C GLN A 247 -9.87 4.02 8.88
N THR A 248 -9.28 2.94 8.37
CA THR A 248 -7.86 2.64 8.57
C THR A 248 -6.96 3.76 8.05
N PHE A 249 -7.25 4.29 6.85
CA PHE A 249 -6.49 5.41 6.29
C PHE A 249 -6.79 6.73 6.98
N LEU A 250 -8.03 7.00 7.39
CA LEU A 250 -8.38 8.18 8.20
C LEU A 250 -7.62 8.22 9.52
N GLY A 251 -7.54 7.09 10.23
CA GLY A 251 -6.78 6.99 11.48
C GLY A 251 -5.28 7.26 11.30
N ARG A 252 -4.73 6.99 10.11
CA ARG A 252 -3.31 7.19 9.78
C ARG A 252 -2.99 8.57 9.23
N TRP A 253 -3.82 9.09 8.34
CA TRP A 253 -3.55 10.31 7.57
C TRP A 253 -4.31 11.54 8.07
N GLY A 254 -5.19 11.35 9.05
CA GLY A 254 -5.98 12.40 9.68
C GLY A 254 -7.13 12.88 8.80
N ASN A 255 -7.71 14.03 9.19
CA ASN A 255 -8.89 14.59 8.55
C ASN A 255 -8.61 15.01 7.07
N PRO A 256 -9.30 14.43 6.06
CA PRO A 256 -9.16 14.78 4.65
C PRO A 256 -9.67 16.18 4.27
N GLU A 257 -10.38 16.87 5.15
CA GLU A 257 -10.72 18.29 4.95
C GLU A 257 -9.48 19.18 5.07
N LEU A 258 -8.48 18.73 5.82
CA LEU A 258 -7.21 19.43 5.97
C LEU A 258 -6.23 18.97 4.87
N PRO A 259 -5.50 19.89 4.22
CA PRO A 259 -4.52 19.56 3.19
C PRO A 259 -3.23 19.01 3.82
N THR A 260 -3.30 17.85 4.48
CA THR A 260 -2.10 17.17 5.00
C THR A 260 -1.25 16.65 3.84
N GLU A 261 0.06 16.47 4.07
CA GLU A 261 0.97 15.91 3.07
C GLU A 261 0.46 14.58 2.49
N ALA A 262 -0.16 13.76 3.35
CA ALA A 262 -0.70 12.48 2.95
C ALA A 262 -1.84 12.61 1.93
N TRP A 263 -2.81 13.48 2.21
CA TRP A 263 -3.95 13.71 1.31
C TRP A 263 -3.56 14.47 0.04
N LEU A 264 -2.53 15.33 0.10
CA LEU A 264 -1.98 15.98 -1.10
C LEU A 264 -1.43 14.95 -2.11
N LYS A 265 -0.73 13.92 -1.63
CA LYS A 265 -0.19 12.85 -2.48
C LYS A 265 -1.25 11.89 -3.04
N VAL A 266 -2.35 11.67 -2.31
CA VAL A 266 -3.54 10.94 -2.84
C VAL A 266 -4.20 11.74 -3.97
N GLY A 267 -4.16 13.06 -3.88
CA GLY A 267 -4.66 14.00 -4.88
C GLY A 267 -6.13 14.37 -4.72
N ASN A 268 -6.49 15.56 -5.22
CA ASN A 268 -7.75 16.24 -4.90
C ASN A 268 -9.01 15.46 -5.31
N ASP A 269 -9.03 14.81 -6.47
CA ASP A 269 -10.21 14.07 -6.94
C ASP A 269 -10.54 12.90 -6.02
N ALA A 270 -9.54 12.09 -5.68
CA ALA A 270 -9.66 10.97 -4.75
C ALA A 270 -10.03 11.45 -3.34
N ARG A 271 -9.38 12.52 -2.86
CA ARG A 271 -9.75 13.16 -1.59
C ARG A 271 -11.21 13.62 -1.57
N GLY A 272 -11.68 14.22 -2.67
CA GLY A 272 -13.07 14.63 -2.83
C GLY A 272 -14.06 13.47 -2.69
N ARG A 273 -13.70 12.28 -3.18
CA ARG A 273 -14.53 11.07 -3.00
C ARG A 273 -14.57 10.57 -1.57
N VAL A 274 -13.48 10.64 -0.81
CA VAL A 274 -13.49 10.34 0.64
C VAL A 274 -14.40 11.32 1.38
N LEU A 275 -14.32 12.61 1.06
CA LEU A 275 -15.20 13.62 1.65
C LEU A 275 -16.67 13.36 1.30
N GLN A 276 -16.96 12.96 0.06
CA GLN A 276 -18.30 12.54 -0.34
C GLN A 276 -18.78 11.32 0.47
N TRP A 277 -17.92 10.31 0.65
CA TRP A 277 -18.23 9.15 1.48
C TRP A 277 -18.52 9.54 2.93
N LEU A 278 -17.70 10.40 3.54
CA LEU A 278 -17.91 10.85 4.92
C LEU A 278 -19.25 11.58 5.09
N ARG A 279 -19.61 12.42 4.11
CA ARG A 279 -20.92 13.09 4.09
C ARG A 279 -22.06 12.08 3.95
N LEU A 280 -21.89 11.05 3.12
CA LEU A 280 -22.85 9.95 2.96
C LEU A 280 -23.04 9.17 4.27
N GLN A 281 -21.95 8.83 4.97
CA GLN A 281 -22.02 8.11 6.24
C GLN A 281 -22.74 8.93 7.32
N ARG A 282 -22.38 10.21 7.49
CA ARG A 282 -23.08 11.12 8.43
C ARG A 282 -24.56 11.25 8.10
N LEU A 283 -24.90 11.35 6.82
CA LEU A 283 -26.29 11.44 6.39
C LEU A 283 -27.06 10.15 6.71
N ALA A 284 -26.45 8.99 6.45
CA ALA A 284 -27.04 7.68 6.72
C ALA A 284 -27.26 7.46 8.22
N GLU A 285 -26.29 7.85 9.05
CA GLU A 285 -26.38 7.81 10.51
C GLU A 285 -27.53 8.69 11.02
N PHE A 286 -27.65 9.93 10.52
CA PHE A 286 -28.71 10.85 10.91
C PHE A 286 -30.12 10.33 10.55
N PHE A 287 -30.29 9.74 9.36
CA PHE A 287 -31.58 9.25 8.87
C PHE A 287 -31.75 7.73 9.04
N ASN A 288 -31.05 7.07 9.96
CA ASN A 288 -31.01 5.60 10.09
C ASN A 288 -32.40 4.90 10.05
N GLN A 289 -33.48 5.60 10.44
CA GLN A 289 -34.86 5.10 10.41
C GLN A 289 -35.75 5.70 9.30
N ASP A 290 -35.25 6.68 8.53
CA ASP A 290 -36.00 7.43 7.51
C ASP A 290 -35.34 7.32 6.12
N ASN A 291 -35.61 6.19 5.47
CA ASN A 291 -35.04 5.91 4.16
C ASN A 291 -35.50 6.94 3.10
N ALA A 292 -36.71 7.50 3.20
CA ALA A 292 -37.22 8.40 2.17
C ALA A 292 -36.46 9.74 2.15
N ARG A 293 -36.26 10.37 3.31
CA ARG A 293 -35.45 11.60 3.42
C ARG A 293 -33.98 11.34 3.13
N TYR A 294 -33.46 10.19 3.55
CA TYR A 294 -32.11 9.78 3.19
C TYR A 294 -31.92 9.69 1.67
N GLN A 295 -32.77 8.94 0.96
CA GLN A 295 -32.65 8.81 -0.51
C GLN A 295 -32.80 10.16 -1.20
N PHE A 296 -33.70 11.01 -0.72
CA PHE A 296 -33.90 12.35 -1.25
C PHE A 296 -32.61 13.18 -1.18
N TRP A 297 -32.03 13.32 0.02
CA TRP A 297 -30.83 14.12 0.23
C TRP A 297 -29.58 13.48 -0.37
N LYS A 298 -29.53 12.15 -0.45
CA LYS A 298 -28.46 11.41 -1.14
C LYS A 298 -28.31 11.86 -2.60
N GLY A 299 -29.41 12.15 -3.29
CA GLY A 299 -29.39 12.65 -4.67
C GLY A 299 -28.73 14.02 -4.87
N TYR A 300 -28.47 14.77 -3.79
CA TYR A 300 -27.80 16.07 -3.81
C TYR A 300 -26.41 16.08 -3.17
N LEU A 301 -25.95 14.95 -2.59
CA LEU A 301 -24.71 14.90 -1.80
C LEU A 301 -23.43 15.18 -2.60
N ASP A 302 -23.47 15.03 -3.92
CA ASP A 302 -22.38 15.38 -4.83
C ASP A 302 -22.07 16.89 -4.83
N ARG A 303 -23.11 17.72 -4.65
CA ARG A 303 -23.05 19.18 -4.57
C ARG A 303 -22.97 19.70 -3.14
N CYS A 304 -23.22 18.85 -2.15
CA CYS A 304 -23.08 19.21 -0.75
C CYS A 304 -21.60 19.43 -0.43
N ARG A 305 -21.22 20.56 0.15
CA ARG A 305 -19.85 20.88 0.58
C ARG A 305 -19.52 20.21 1.91
N HIS A 306 -20.44 20.27 2.87
CA HIS A 306 -20.22 19.80 4.23
C HIS A 306 -21.54 19.37 4.88
N VAL A 307 -21.46 18.40 5.78
CA VAL A 307 -22.58 17.87 6.57
C VAL A 307 -22.21 17.94 8.04
N GLU A 308 -23.04 18.62 8.83
CA GLU A 308 -22.86 18.82 10.26
C GLU A 308 -24.12 18.34 11.00
N ILE A 309 -23.94 17.59 12.10
CA ILE A 309 -25.05 17.12 12.93
C ILE A 309 -25.03 17.91 14.24
N TRP A 310 -26.18 18.45 14.62
CA TRP A 310 -26.41 19.21 15.85
C TRP A 310 -27.25 18.39 16.82
N GLU A 311 -26.92 18.45 18.11
CA GLU A 311 -27.56 17.67 19.18
C GLU A 311 -27.72 16.18 18.81
N GLU A 312 -26.62 15.56 18.37
CA GLU A 312 -26.52 14.15 17.96
C GLU A 312 -27.11 13.20 19.02
N ASP A 313 -27.72 12.11 18.56
CA ASP A 313 -28.43 11.11 19.39
C ASP A 313 -29.59 11.65 20.26
N THR A 314 -30.13 12.84 19.94
CA THR A 314 -31.31 13.39 20.61
C THR A 314 -32.53 13.50 19.68
N PRO A 315 -33.77 13.49 20.21
CA PRO A 315 -34.98 13.77 19.42
C PRO A 315 -35.03 15.18 18.80
N ARG A 316 -34.11 16.06 19.19
CA ARG A 316 -33.99 17.43 18.69
C ARG A 316 -32.93 17.56 17.60
N SER A 317 -32.24 16.46 17.28
CA SER A 317 -31.12 16.51 16.36
C SER A 317 -31.50 17.12 15.01
N ALA A 318 -30.56 17.88 14.45
CA ALA A 318 -30.68 18.47 13.13
C ALA A 318 -29.43 18.15 12.30
N VAL A 319 -29.64 17.85 11.02
CA VAL A 319 -28.55 17.79 10.04
C VAL A 319 -28.56 19.08 9.24
N VAL A 320 -27.39 19.69 9.16
CA VAL A 320 -27.13 20.91 8.40
C VAL A 320 -26.33 20.52 7.16
N LEU A 321 -26.93 20.73 6.00
CA LEU A 321 -26.35 20.45 4.69
C LEU A 321 -25.92 21.77 4.05
N TYR A 322 -24.61 21.96 3.92
CA TYR A 322 -24.04 23.17 3.34
C TYR A 322 -23.85 22.97 1.83
N PHE A 323 -24.51 23.79 1.02
CA PHE A 323 -24.32 23.87 -0.42
C PHE A 323 -23.74 25.23 -0.81
N ASP A 324 -23.42 25.41 -2.09
CA ASP A 324 -22.84 26.65 -2.62
C ASP A 324 -23.76 27.86 -2.43
N LYS A 325 -25.05 27.69 -2.75
CA LYS A 325 -26.03 28.78 -2.80
C LYS A 325 -26.98 28.81 -1.61
N ILE A 326 -27.11 27.69 -0.89
CA ILE A 326 -28.07 27.52 0.19
C ILE A 326 -27.50 26.66 1.32
N VAL A 327 -28.12 26.75 2.49
CA VAL A 327 -27.96 25.81 3.60
C VAL A 327 -29.32 25.20 3.89
N ALA A 328 -29.40 23.86 3.90
CA ALA A 328 -30.62 23.14 4.28
C ALA A 328 -30.46 22.60 5.69
N VAL A 329 -31.47 22.81 6.54
CA VAL A 329 -31.54 22.30 7.91
C VAL A 329 -32.71 21.34 8.02
N GLU A 330 -32.41 20.08 8.29
CA GLU A 330 -33.38 19.00 8.40
C GLU A 330 -33.37 18.43 9.82
N PHE A 331 -34.54 18.10 10.38
CA PHE A 331 -34.68 17.69 11.78
C PHE A 331 -35.09 16.24 11.90
N SER A 332 -34.55 15.49 12.86
CA SER A 332 -34.72 14.03 12.93
C SER A 332 -36.17 13.57 13.10
N PHE A 333 -36.96 14.26 13.93
CA PHE A 333 -38.34 13.85 14.23
C PHE A 333 -39.31 14.06 13.05
N VAL A 334 -40.07 13.00 12.71
CA VAL A 334 -41.07 12.95 11.62
C VAL A 334 -42.16 14.00 11.85
N GLY A 335 -42.46 14.79 10.81
CA GLY A 335 -43.41 15.93 10.88
C GLY A 335 -42.75 17.29 11.10
N ASN A 336 -41.43 17.35 11.30
CA ASN A 336 -40.68 18.59 11.19
C ASN A 336 -40.52 19.02 9.73
N ALA A 337 -40.26 20.32 9.53
CA ALA A 337 -39.99 20.93 8.23
C ALA A 337 -38.48 20.97 7.95
N CYS A 338 -38.10 20.96 6.67
CA CYS A 338 -36.78 21.39 6.24
C CYS A 338 -36.77 22.91 6.09
N TYR A 339 -35.73 23.57 6.58
CA TYR A 339 -35.55 25.02 6.46
C TYR A 339 -34.41 25.33 5.51
N ILE A 340 -34.65 26.21 4.54
CA ILE A 340 -33.68 26.60 3.53
C ILE A 340 -33.25 28.04 3.78
N TYR A 341 -31.94 28.26 3.86
CA TYR A 341 -31.33 29.55 4.14
C TYR A 341 -30.34 29.96 3.04
N LEU A 342 -30.14 31.26 2.87
CA LEU A 342 -28.92 31.76 2.23
C LEU A 342 -27.74 31.56 3.19
N PRO A 343 -26.51 31.28 2.71
CA PRO A 343 -25.34 31.09 3.57
C PRO A 343 -25.11 32.23 4.57
N GLN A 344 -25.26 33.48 4.14
CA GLN A 344 -25.11 34.64 5.05
C GLN A 344 -26.22 34.73 6.12
N ALA A 345 -27.46 34.35 5.79
CA ALA A 345 -28.57 34.34 6.74
C ALA A 345 -28.38 33.21 7.77
N PHE A 346 -27.97 32.03 7.31
CA PHE A 346 -27.68 30.90 8.18
C PHE A 346 -26.55 31.20 9.16
N ALA A 347 -25.51 31.95 8.75
CA ALA A 347 -24.44 32.37 9.66
C ALA A 347 -24.95 33.22 10.84
N ILE A 348 -26.02 33.99 10.65
CA ILE A 348 -26.69 34.75 11.72
C ILE A 348 -27.46 33.78 12.62
N VAL A 349 -28.28 32.90 12.03
CA VAL A 349 -29.05 31.86 12.77
C VAL A 349 -28.11 31.01 13.62
N LYS A 350 -27.03 30.48 13.04
CA LYS A 350 -26.03 29.65 13.72
C LYS A 350 -25.41 30.35 14.93
N ARG A 351 -25.12 31.66 14.82
CA ARG A 351 -24.55 32.47 15.91
C ARG A 351 -25.49 32.59 17.11
N TYR A 352 -26.79 32.75 16.87
CA TYR A 352 -27.80 32.88 17.94
C TYR A 352 -28.31 31.54 18.46
N ALA A 353 -28.12 30.47 17.69
CA ALA A 353 -28.57 29.14 18.07
C ALA A 353 -27.80 28.55 19.25
N ASP A 354 -26.55 28.95 19.49
CA ASP A 354 -25.75 28.53 20.67
C ASP A 354 -25.80 27.01 20.91
N ASN A 355 -25.52 26.23 19.85
CA ASN A 355 -25.59 24.76 19.81
C ASN A 355 -26.96 24.12 20.12
N ASN A 356 -28.04 24.90 20.19
CA ASN A 356 -29.40 24.39 20.34
C ASN A 356 -30.07 24.24 18.97
N ALA A 357 -30.35 23.00 18.56
CA ALA A 357 -30.88 22.73 17.22
C ALA A 357 -32.27 23.34 17.02
N LEU A 358 -33.12 23.43 18.06
CA LEU A 358 -34.45 24.02 17.94
C LEU A 358 -34.42 25.50 17.53
N LYS A 359 -33.37 26.22 17.92
CA LYS A 359 -33.17 27.63 17.53
C LYS A 359 -32.76 27.79 16.06
N LEU A 360 -32.43 26.70 15.36
CA LEU A 360 -32.22 26.71 13.92
C LEU A 360 -33.55 26.84 13.14
N LYS A 361 -34.71 26.78 13.80
CA LYS A 361 -36.05 26.97 13.19
C LYS A 361 -36.44 28.44 13.05
N ASP A 362 -35.54 29.27 12.56
CA ASP A 362 -35.80 30.71 12.36
C ASP A 362 -36.53 30.92 11.03
N GLN A 363 -37.83 31.22 11.09
CA GLN A 363 -38.67 31.43 9.90
C GLN A 363 -38.45 32.80 9.26
N ASP A 364 -38.04 33.81 10.04
CA ASP A 364 -37.90 35.17 9.55
C ASP A 364 -36.67 35.30 8.64
N LEU A 365 -35.65 34.47 8.89
CA LEU A 365 -34.42 34.41 8.09
C LEU A 365 -34.39 33.28 7.04
N ALA A 366 -35.34 32.34 7.09
CA ALA A 366 -35.44 31.27 6.11
C ALA A 366 -36.00 31.80 4.79
N ILE A 367 -35.40 31.39 3.67
CA ILE A 367 -35.97 31.64 2.33
C ILE A 367 -37.24 30.80 2.15
N ASN A 368 -37.19 29.56 2.62
CA ASN A 368 -38.32 28.64 2.52
C ASN A 368 -38.37 27.67 3.69
N ARG A 369 -39.57 27.21 4.02
CA ARG A 369 -39.88 26.15 4.99
C ARG A 369 -40.65 25.07 4.26
N LEU A 370 -39.99 23.95 4.01
CA LEU A 370 -40.52 22.84 3.23
C LEU A 370 -41.11 21.76 4.16
N LEU A 371 -42.37 21.39 3.95
CA LEU A 371 -43.10 20.45 4.81
C LEU A 371 -43.08 19.03 4.22
N HIS A 372 -42.88 18.02 5.07
CA HIS A 372 -42.93 16.61 4.69
C HIS A 372 -44.37 16.06 4.63
N ASN A 373 -45.22 16.63 3.76
CA ASN A 373 -46.60 16.17 3.57
C ASN A 373 -46.93 15.84 2.09
N GLY A 374 -47.73 14.79 1.87
CA GLY A 374 -48.13 14.37 0.53
C GLY A 374 -46.94 14.04 -0.38
N ALA A 375 -46.97 14.57 -1.60
CA ALA A 375 -45.91 14.50 -2.62
C ALA A 375 -44.75 15.47 -2.31
N TRP A 376 -44.25 15.43 -1.08
CA TRP A 376 -43.20 16.33 -0.61
C TRP A 376 -41.87 16.18 -1.39
N PRO A 377 -41.43 14.98 -1.85
CA PRO A 377 -40.19 14.88 -2.60
C PRO A 377 -40.24 15.69 -3.89
N GLU A 378 -41.35 15.61 -4.63
CA GLU A 378 -41.54 16.38 -5.86
C GLU A 378 -41.55 17.88 -5.56
N HIS A 379 -42.26 18.31 -4.51
CA HIS A 379 -42.29 19.72 -4.13
C HIS A 379 -40.91 20.24 -3.75
N PHE A 380 -40.16 19.51 -2.92
CA PHE A 380 -38.79 19.89 -2.56
C PHE A 380 -37.89 19.96 -3.80
N MET A 381 -38.02 19.03 -4.76
CA MET A 381 -37.22 19.07 -5.99
C MET A 381 -37.45 20.36 -6.78
N TRP A 382 -38.70 20.78 -6.95
CA TRP A 382 -39.02 22.04 -7.64
C TRP A 382 -38.49 23.27 -6.92
N GLU A 383 -38.62 23.31 -5.59
CA GLU A 383 -38.13 24.43 -4.77
C GLU A 383 -36.60 24.51 -4.76
N LEU A 384 -35.91 23.37 -4.84
CA LEU A 384 -34.44 23.31 -4.81
C LEU A 384 -33.80 23.42 -6.19
N GLU A 385 -34.52 23.21 -7.30
CA GLU A 385 -34.00 23.25 -8.67
C GLU A 385 -33.18 24.53 -8.98
N PRO A 386 -33.64 25.76 -8.65
CA PRO A 386 -32.87 26.98 -8.96
C PRO A 386 -31.51 27.06 -8.25
N TYR A 387 -31.40 26.37 -7.11
CA TYR A 387 -30.23 26.42 -6.24
C TYR A 387 -29.27 25.28 -6.51
N LEU A 388 -29.80 24.07 -6.56
CA LEU A 388 -29.04 22.84 -6.64
C LEU A 388 -29.12 22.19 -8.03
N GLY A 389 -30.20 22.39 -8.78
CA GLY A 389 -30.58 21.60 -9.96
C GLY A 389 -31.35 20.33 -9.55
N TRP A 390 -31.58 19.40 -10.49
CA TRP A 390 -32.28 18.14 -10.19
C TRP A 390 -31.39 17.16 -9.42
N PRO A 391 -31.95 16.29 -8.55
CA PRO A 391 -31.18 15.26 -7.86
C PRO A 391 -30.70 14.19 -8.84
N HIS A 392 -29.50 13.63 -8.59
CA HIS A 392 -29.07 12.42 -9.27
C HIS A 392 -29.89 11.22 -8.74
N ARG A 393 -30.29 10.33 -9.65
CA ARG A 393 -31.04 9.12 -9.34
C ARG A 393 -30.12 8.01 -8.87
#